data_AF-A0A7X6UYV3-F1
#
_entry.id   AF-A0A7X6UYV3-F1
#
_cell.length_a   1.000
_cell.length_b   1.000
_cell.length_c   1.000
_cell.angle_alpha   90.00
_cell.angle_beta   90.00
_cell.angle_gamma   90.00
#
_symmetry.space_group_name_H-M   'P 1'
#
loop_
_entity.id
_entity.type
_entity.pdbx_description
1 polymer ?
#
loop_
_entity_poly.entity_id
_entity_poly.type
_entity_poly.pdbx_seq_one_letter_code
_entity_poly.pdbx_strand_id
1 'polypeptide(L)'
;MKAEIIKALENENLAESVARVEKLVAQMEQPTPLALGIYLSLIIALEIQEQQEVGTISTPKVATWTEKWGEEVMEQAVSYARSFLINPQEIFAEIKDRINVSGE
;
A
#
# COMPACT_ATOMS: atom_id res chain seq x y z
N MET A 1 9.33 4.60 -10.77
CA MET A 1 8.54 4.64 -9.51
C MET A 1 7.22 3.88 -9.63
N LYS A 2 6.32 4.24 -10.56
CA LYS A 2 5.04 3.54 -10.79
C LYS A 2 5.18 2.06 -11.20
N ALA A 3 6.09 1.77 -12.13
CA ALA A 3 6.34 0.42 -12.62
C ALA A 3 6.99 -0.51 -11.58
N GLU A 4 7.70 0.02 -10.58
CA GLU A 4 8.41 -0.81 -9.60
C GLU A 4 7.48 -1.40 -8.55
N ILE A 5 6.42 -0.67 -8.19
CA ILE A 5 5.39 -1.17 -7.26
C ILE A 5 4.55 -2.26 -7.94
N ILE A 6 4.12 -2.08 -9.19
CA ILE A 6 3.42 -3.13 -9.96
C ILE A 6 4.32 -4.37 -10.11
N LYS A 7 5.59 -4.18 -10.51
CA LYS A 7 6.53 -5.29 -10.70
C LYS A 7 6.82 -6.04 -9.39
N ALA A 8 6.79 -5.35 -8.25
CA ALA A 8 6.90 -5.98 -6.93
C ALA A 8 5.67 -6.84 -6.56
N LEU A 9 4.52 -6.67 -7.22
CA LEU A 9 3.29 -7.42 -6.97
C LEU A 9 3.08 -8.60 -7.91
N GLU A 10 3.82 -8.68 -9.02
CA GLU A 10 3.47 -9.55 -10.15
C GLU A 10 3.85 -11.04 -10.01
N ASN A 11 4.62 -11.50 -9.01
CA ASN A 11 4.93 -12.95 -8.90
C ASN A 11 5.59 -13.49 -7.60
N GLU A 12 5.43 -12.86 -6.43
CA GLU A 12 6.29 -13.20 -5.27
C GLU A 12 5.57 -13.30 -3.93
N ASN A 13 6.24 -13.96 -2.99
CA ASN A 13 5.86 -14.13 -1.59
C ASN A 13 5.39 -12.79 -1.00
N LEU A 14 4.20 -12.79 -0.38
CA LEU A 14 3.58 -11.57 0.17
C LEU A 14 4.52 -10.84 1.14
N ALA A 15 5.30 -11.57 1.94
CA ALA A 15 6.29 -10.98 2.85
C ALA A 15 7.41 -10.24 2.11
N GLU A 16 7.87 -10.75 0.96
CA GLU A 16 8.90 -10.10 0.12
C GLU A 16 8.32 -8.86 -0.57
N SER A 17 7.06 -8.92 -1.00
CA SER A 17 6.34 -7.78 -1.57
C SER A 17 6.14 -6.67 -0.54
N VAL A 18 5.75 -7.01 0.69
CA VAL A 18 5.69 -6.07 1.84
C VAL A 18 7.05 -5.42 2.08
N ALA A 19 8.13 -6.20 2.17
CA ALA A 19 9.47 -5.70 2.43
C ALA A 19 9.99 -4.76 1.31
N ARG A 20 9.65 -5.04 0.05
CA ARG A 20 10.01 -4.17 -1.09
C ARG A 20 9.26 -2.86 -1.06
N VAL A 21 7.94 -2.90 -0.86
CA VAL A 21 7.13 -1.68 -0.77
C VAL A 21 7.55 -0.83 0.43
N GLU A 22 7.88 -1.46 1.57
CA GLU A 22 8.45 -0.77 2.72
C GLU A 22 9.71 0.02 2.37
N LYS A 23 10.67 -0.62 1.71
CA LYS A 23 11.93 0.04 1.29
C LYS A 23 11.67 1.20 0.33
N LEU A 24 10.70 1.07 -0.57
CA LEU A 24 10.33 2.13 -1.50
C LEU A 24 9.71 3.32 -0.75
N VAL A 25 8.73 3.07 0.12
CA VAL A 25 8.06 4.13 0.90
C VAL A 25 9.04 4.81 1.88
N ALA A 26 9.96 4.07 2.48
CA ALA A 26 10.95 4.62 3.42
C ALA A 26 11.92 5.62 2.77
N GLN A 27 12.13 5.53 1.45
CA GLN A 27 12.96 6.46 0.67
C GLN A 27 12.20 7.72 0.23
N MET A 28 10.87 7.78 0.45
CA MET A 28 10.05 8.91 0.06
C MET A 28 9.94 9.91 1.21
N GLU A 29 10.27 11.18 0.93
CA GLU A 29 9.98 12.27 1.87
C GLU A 29 8.46 12.46 2.04
N GLN A 30 7.73 12.44 0.93
CA GLN A 30 6.27 12.56 0.86
C GLN A 30 5.67 11.47 -0.06
N PRO A 31 5.42 10.26 0.45
CA PRO A 31 4.72 9.24 -0.29
C PRO A 31 3.28 9.65 -0.57
N THR A 32 2.77 9.28 -1.75
CA THR A 32 1.37 9.54 -2.11
C THR A 32 0.42 8.70 -1.24
N PRO A 33 -0.82 9.17 -1.00
CA PRO A 33 -1.84 8.37 -0.31
C PRO A 33 -2.06 7.00 -0.96
N LEU A 34 -1.96 6.93 -2.30
CA LEU A 34 -2.06 5.68 -3.04
C LEU A 34 -0.94 4.70 -2.66
N ALA A 35 0.31 5.15 -2.62
CA ALA A 35 1.44 4.31 -2.24
C ALA A 35 1.32 3.78 -0.80
N LEU A 36 0.86 4.63 0.12
CA LEU A 36 0.57 4.25 1.50
C LEU A 36 -0.59 3.27 1.60
N GLY A 37 -1.64 3.47 0.80
CA GLY A 37 -2.76 2.54 0.72
C GLY A 37 -2.34 1.16 0.21
N ILE A 38 -1.47 1.11 -0.79
CA ILE A 38 -0.92 -0.16 -1.32
C ILE A 38 -0.16 -0.84 -0.19
N TYR A 39 0.76 -0.12 0.45
CA TYR A 39 1.56 -0.68 1.52
C TYR A 39 0.68 -1.19 2.68
N LEU A 40 -0.29 -0.40 3.13
CA LEU A 40 -1.20 -0.75 4.21
C LEU A 40 -2.02 -2.00 3.87
N SER A 41 -2.54 -2.12 2.64
CA SER A 41 -3.29 -3.31 2.22
C SER A 41 -2.43 -4.58 2.23
N LEU A 42 -1.15 -4.48 1.86
CA LEU A 42 -0.24 -5.62 1.87
C LEU A 42 0.12 -6.06 3.29
N ILE A 43 0.32 -5.11 4.20
CA ILE A 43 0.57 -5.42 5.62
C ILE A 43 -0.64 -6.13 6.23
N ILE A 44 -1.85 -5.63 5.98
CA ILE A 44 -3.08 -6.27 6.48
C ILE A 44 -3.26 -7.66 5.87
N ALA A 45 -3.00 -7.82 4.58
CA ALA A 45 -3.04 -9.13 3.93
C ALA A 45 -2.02 -10.11 4.54
N LEU A 46 -0.83 -9.61 4.93
CA LEU A 46 0.19 -10.41 5.60
C LEU A 46 -0.24 -10.82 7.01
N GLU A 47 -0.81 -9.91 7.81
CA GLU A 47 -1.38 -10.22 9.13
C GLU A 47 -2.40 -11.35 9.02
N ILE A 48 -3.29 -11.29 8.02
CA ILE A 48 -4.28 -12.34 7.74
C ILE A 48 -3.62 -13.65 7.34
N GLN A 49 -2.65 -13.62 6.42
CA GLN A 49 -1.94 -14.81 5.95
C GLN A 49 -1.19 -15.52 7.10
N GLU A 50 -0.59 -14.74 8.01
CA GLU A 50 0.16 -15.24 9.17
C GLU A 50 -0.73 -15.58 10.37
N GLN A 51 -2.06 -15.49 10.24
CA GLN A 51 -3.03 -15.69 11.32
C GLN A 51 -2.77 -14.81 12.55
N GLN A 52 -2.22 -13.62 12.32
CA GLN A 52 -2.05 -12.60 13.36
C GLN A 52 -3.35 -11.80 13.52
N GLU A 53 -3.50 -11.16 14.68
CA GLU A 53 -4.59 -10.20 14.87
C GLU A 53 -4.41 -9.02 13.91
N VAL A 54 -5.45 -8.71 13.13
CA VAL A 54 -5.44 -7.58 12.20
C VAL A 54 -5.24 -6.30 12.99
N GLY A 55 -4.26 -5.50 12.57
CA GLY A 55 -3.87 -4.29 13.29
C GLY A 55 -2.56 -4.40 14.06
N THR A 56 -2.00 -5.61 14.23
CA THR A 56 -0.76 -5.83 15.00
C THR A 56 0.42 -4.99 14.45
N ILE A 57 0.58 -4.95 13.13
CA ILE A 57 1.64 -4.24 12.40
C ILE A 57 1.06 -2.99 11.73
N SER A 58 -0.15 -3.08 11.20
CA SER A 58 -0.78 -2.01 10.42
C SER A 58 -1.20 -0.80 11.28
N THR A 59 -1.73 -0.99 12.49
CA THR A 59 -2.16 0.11 13.36
C THR A 59 -1.01 1.02 13.81
N PRO A 60 0.13 0.49 14.33
CA PRO A 60 1.27 1.32 14.69
C PRO A 60 1.81 2.13 13.51
N LYS A 61 1.84 1.54 12.30
CA LYS A 61 2.28 2.24 11.09
C LYS A 61 1.35 3.38 10.72
N VAL A 62 0.02 3.17 10.78
CA VAL A 62 -0.96 4.24 10.55
C VAL A 62 -0.73 5.39 11.54
N ALA A 63 -0.57 5.10 12.83
CA ALA A 63 -0.30 6.13 13.83
C ALA A 63 0.96 6.94 13.51
N THR A 64 2.09 6.26 13.24
CA THR A 64 3.36 6.93 12.87
C THR A 64 3.23 7.75 11.58
N TRP A 65 2.51 7.25 10.57
CA TRP A 65 2.35 7.94 9.30
C TRP A 65 1.41 9.14 9.41
N THR A 66 0.38 9.07 10.26
CA THR A 66 -0.50 10.21 10.57
C THR A 66 0.31 11.33 11.20
N GLU A 67 1.18 11.02 12.16
CA GLU A 67 2.07 12.02 12.77
C GLU A 67 3.06 12.63 11.75
N LYS A 68 3.56 11.82 10.81
CA LYS A 68 4.60 12.24 9.85
C LYS A 68 4.06 13.00 8.63
N TRP A 69 2.93 12.57 8.08
CA TRP A 69 2.42 13.04 6.78
C TRP A 69 1.02 13.66 6.87
N GLY A 70 0.39 13.64 8.05
CA GLY A 70 -0.89 14.29 8.31
C GLY A 70 -2.11 13.37 8.16
N GLU A 71 -3.17 13.76 8.83
CA GLU A 71 -4.44 13.02 8.90
C GLU A 71 -5.11 12.90 7.53
N GLU A 72 -5.19 13.97 6.76
CA GLU A 72 -5.81 13.98 5.42
C GLU A 72 -5.16 12.96 4.45
N VAL A 73 -3.82 12.88 4.48
CA VAL A 73 -3.07 11.91 3.66
C VAL A 73 -3.40 10.48 4.11
N MET A 74 -3.50 10.27 5.41
CA MET A 74 -3.77 8.95 5.97
C MET A 74 -5.22 8.49 5.80
N GLU A 75 -6.20 9.39 5.88
CA GLU A 75 -7.59 9.08 5.57
C GLU A 75 -7.73 8.57 4.13
N GLN A 76 -7.09 9.25 3.17
CA GLN A 76 -7.06 8.83 1.79
C GLN A 76 -6.34 7.47 1.63
N ALA A 77 -5.21 7.27 2.29
CA ALA A 77 -4.48 6.00 2.25
C ALA A 77 -5.31 4.82 2.79
N VAL A 78 -6.01 5.02 3.92
CA VAL A 78 -6.92 4.02 4.50
C VAL A 78 -8.09 3.72 3.56
N SER A 79 -8.64 4.74 2.89
CA SER A 79 -9.69 4.57 1.89
C SER A 79 -9.22 3.71 0.70
N TYR A 80 -8.01 3.98 0.19
CA TYR A 80 -7.40 3.14 -0.84
C TYR A 80 -7.16 1.71 -0.34
N ALA A 81 -6.59 1.54 0.85
CA ALA A 81 -6.33 0.21 1.41
C ALA A 81 -7.60 -0.63 1.58
N ARG A 82 -8.70 -0.03 2.08
CA ARG A 82 -10.01 -0.70 2.15
C ARG A 82 -10.51 -1.12 0.78
N SER A 83 -10.40 -0.23 -0.20
CA SER A 83 -10.82 -0.53 -1.57
C SER A 83 -10.02 -1.72 -2.14
N PHE A 84 -8.73 -1.79 -1.86
CA PHE A 84 -7.83 -2.88 -2.28
C PHE A 84 -8.21 -4.23 -1.67
N LEU A 85 -8.60 -4.22 -0.39
CA LEU A 85 -9.00 -5.43 0.33
C LEU A 85 -10.38 -5.94 -0.08
N ILE A 86 -11.31 -5.04 -0.44
CA ILE A 86 -12.69 -5.39 -0.80
C ILE A 86 -12.79 -5.82 -2.27
N ASN A 87 -12.17 -5.05 -3.18
CA ASN A 87 -12.28 -5.26 -4.63
C ASN A 87 -10.87 -5.32 -5.28
N PRO A 88 -10.06 -6.35 -5.00
CA PRO A 88 -8.67 -6.41 -5.44
C PRO A 88 -8.50 -6.37 -6.97
N GLN A 89 -9.46 -6.88 -7.74
CA GLN A 89 -9.36 -6.95 -9.21
C GLN A 89 -9.68 -5.63 -9.92
N GLU A 90 -10.70 -4.91 -9.47
CA GLU A 90 -11.07 -3.58 -10.01
C GLU A 90 -9.93 -2.60 -9.77
N ILE A 91 -9.29 -2.73 -8.62
CA ILE A 91 -8.17 -1.92 -8.20
C ILE A 91 -6.92 -2.22 -9.02
N PHE A 92 -6.63 -3.48 -9.35
CA PHE A 92 -5.45 -3.79 -10.16
C PHE A 92 -5.58 -3.14 -11.56
N ALA A 93 -6.80 -3.13 -12.10
CA ALA A 93 -7.12 -2.39 -13.32
C ALA A 93 -6.96 -0.88 -13.13
N GLU A 94 -7.46 -0.31 -12.04
CA GLU A 94 -7.36 1.13 -11.78
C GLU A 94 -5.92 1.60 -11.47
N ILE A 95 -5.14 0.80 -10.76
CA ILE A 95 -3.69 0.99 -10.55
C ILE A 95 -3.00 0.96 -11.90
N LYS A 96 -3.29 -0.03 -12.75
CA LYS A 96 -2.71 -0.14 -14.10
C LYS A 96 -3.09 1.05 -14.97
N ASP A 97 -4.33 1.52 -14.94
CA ASP A 97 -4.82 2.66 -15.72
C ASP A 97 -4.26 3.99 -15.21
N ARG A 98 -4.32 4.27 -13.90
CA ARG A 98 -3.71 5.48 -13.30
C ARG A 98 -2.17 5.49 -13.44
N ILE A 99 -1.58 4.32 -13.67
CA ILE A 99 -0.16 4.20 -13.99
C ILE A 99 0.11 4.43 -15.48
N ASN A 100 -0.76 3.98 -16.39
CA ASN A 100 -0.65 4.21 -17.83
C ASN A 100 -1.00 5.64 -18.28
N VAL A 101 -1.92 6.33 -17.60
CA VAL A 101 -2.49 7.62 -18.07
C VAL A 101 -1.61 8.84 -17.74
N SER A 102 -0.46 8.70 -17.07
CA SER A 102 0.49 9.83 -16.87
C SER A 102 1.72 9.76 -17.78
N GLY A 103 1.59 9.09 -18.93
CA GLY A 103 2.66 8.88 -19.92
C GLY A 103 2.44 9.58 -21.26
N GLU A 104 1.59 10.62 -21.31
CA GLU A 104 1.48 11.56 -22.44
C GLU A 104 1.85 12.97 -22.02
#